data_AF-A0A5S3Z8I0-F1
#
_entry.id   AF-A0A5S3Z8I0-F1
#
_cell.length_a   1.000
_cell.length_b   1.000
_cell.length_c   1.000
_cell.angle_alpha   90.00
_cell.angle_beta   90.00
_cell.angle_gamma   90.00
#
_symmetry.space_group_name_H-M   'P 1'
#
loop_
_entity.id
_entity.type
_entity.pdbx_description
1 polymer ?
#
loop_
_entity_poly.entity_id
_entity_poly.type
_entity_poly.pdbx_seq_one_letter_code
_entity_poly.pdbx_strand_id
1 'polypeptide(L)'
;MTEAWHKTETDLDADEHAVDFWSRHREELQEGEFWADRIKKLRDAPEKRLALAIENLPLPASFREAAVATRALIRDKRKQKIEYEEELALLYWLAAVNSFSIPYSNVLKEPGYNVVESVPGKKLKGLPIFI
;
A
#
# COMPACT_ATOMS: atom_id res chain seq x y z
N MET A 1 10.91 5.92 13.26
CA MET A 1 9.89 5.58 12.27
C MET A 1 10.27 6.22 10.96
N THR A 2 10.59 5.40 9.97
CA THR A 2 10.86 5.84 8.60
C THR A 2 9.59 6.36 7.93
N GLU A 3 9.72 7.22 6.92
CA GLU A 3 8.59 7.67 6.10
C GLU A 3 7.84 6.49 5.44
N ALA A 4 6.57 6.67 5.11
CA ALA A 4 5.79 5.61 4.45
C ALA A 4 6.45 5.12 3.16
N TRP A 5 6.39 3.81 2.88
CA TRP A 5 7.04 3.17 1.73
C TRP A 5 6.93 3.96 0.41
N HIS A 6 5.73 4.43 0.07
CA HIS A 6 5.45 5.17 -1.17
C HIS A 6 6.17 6.53 -1.30
N LYS A 7 6.86 6.98 -0.24
CA LYS A 7 7.66 8.21 -0.20
C LYS A 7 9.17 7.97 -0.24
N THR A 8 9.64 6.72 -0.13
CA THR A 8 11.07 6.39 -0.24
C THR A 8 11.62 6.78 -1.61
N GLU A 9 12.79 7.42 -1.66
CA GLU A 9 13.38 7.94 -2.90
C GLU A 9 14.55 7.10 -3.39
N THR A 10 15.46 6.77 -2.47
CA THR A 10 16.70 6.05 -2.75
C THR A 10 16.59 4.58 -2.35
N ASP A 11 17.46 3.75 -2.90
CA ASP A 11 17.52 2.33 -2.51
C ASP A 11 17.91 2.17 -1.04
N LEU A 12 18.74 3.09 -0.50
CA LEU A 12 19.05 3.16 0.94
C LEU A 12 17.80 3.46 1.77
N ASP A 13 16.95 4.40 1.35
CA ASP A 13 15.70 4.73 2.05
C ASP A 13 14.76 3.53 2.09
N ALA A 14 14.71 2.76 0.99
CA ALA A 14 13.89 1.56 0.89
C ALA A 14 14.40 0.44 1.81
N ASP A 15 15.72 0.24 1.87
CA ASP A 15 16.35 -0.74 2.77
C ASP A 15 16.12 -0.38 4.25
N GLU A 16 16.33 0.89 4.62
CA GLU A 16 16.07 1.39 5.98
C GLU A 16 14.59 1.25 6.36
N HIS A 17 13.69 1.62 5.43
CA HIS A 17 12.26 1.43 5.61
C HIS A 17 11.91 -0.04 5.83
N ALA A 18 12.45 -0.96 5.02
CA ALA A 18 12.16 -2.39 5.15
C ALA A 18 12.54 -2.92 6.55
N VAL A 19 13.68 -2.50 7.09
CA VAL A 19 14.13 -2.90 8.43
C VAL A 19 13.16 -2.40 9.52
N ASP A 20 12.82 -1.10 9.52
CA ASP A 20 11.89 -0.49 10.48
C ASP A 20 10.48 -1.11 10.35
N PHE A 21 10.02 -1.28 9.10
CA PHE A 21 8.75 -1.86 8.75
C PHE A 21 8.59 -3.28 9.32
N TRP A 22 9.55 -4.16 9.10
CA TRP A 22 9.48 -5.52 9.64
C TRP A 22 9.69 -5.58 11.16
N SER A 23 10.46 -4.67 11.75
CA SER A 23 10.57 -4.58 13.21
C SER A 23 9.22 -4.28 13.83
N ARG A 24 8.55 -3.22 13.35
CA ARG A 24 7.20 -2.84 13.81
C ARG A 24 6.21 -3.97 13.66
N HIS A 25 6.17 -4.65 12.51
CA HIS A 25 5.23 -5.76 12.30
C HIS A 25 5.50 -6.96 13.22
N ARG A 26 6.77 -7.24 13.56
CA ARG A 26 7.10 -8.29 14.53
C ARG A 26 6.66 -7.92 15.95
N GLU A 27 6.82 -6.66 16.34
CA GLU A 27 6.36 -6.14 17.63
C GLU A 27 4.83 -6.22 17.72
N GLU A 28 4.10 -5.75 16.70
CA GLU A 28 2.63 -5.85 16.65
C GLU A 28 2.13 -7.30 16.79
N LEU A 29 2.83 -8.26 16.18
CA LEU A 29 2.51 -9.69 16.32
C LEU A 29 2.73 -10.20 17.74
N GLN A 30 3.74 -9.70 18.47
CA GLN A 30 4.00 -10.06 19.86
C GLN A 30 2.99 -9.44 20.83
N GLU A 31 2.53 -8.22 20.54
CA GLU A 31 1.52 -7.50 21.33
C GLU A 31 0.11 -8.04 21.13
N GLY A 32 -0.09 -8.91 20.11
CA GLY A 32 -1.33 -9.65 19.89
C GLY A 32 -2.41 -8.90 19.11
N GLU A 33 -2.13 -7.68 18.63
CA GLU A 33 -3.01 -6.96 17.72
C GLU A 33 -2.26 -6.48 16.46
N PHE A 34 -2.47 -7.21 15.37
CA PHE A 34 -1.86 -6.89 14.09
C PHE A 34 -2.69 -5.85 13.31
N TRP A 35 -2.08 -5.08 12.41
CA TRP A 35 -2.81 -4.12 11.56
C TRP A 35 -4.03 -4.72 10.85
N ALA A 36 -3.94 -6.01 10.45
CA ALA A 36 -5.03 -6.72 9.78
C ALA A 36 -6.26 -6.91 10.68
N ASP A 37 -6.12 -6.86 12.00
CA ASP A 37 -7.24 -6.91 12.94
C ASP A 37 -7.81 -5.51 13.18
N ARG A 38 -6.94 -4.51 13.29
CA ARG A 38 -7.33 -3.09 13.38
C ARG A 38 -8.15 -2.65 12.16
N ILE A 39 -7.74 -3.03 10.95
CA ILE A 39 -8.41 -2.60 9.72
C ILE A 39 -9.83 -3.16 9.56
N LYS A 40 -10.11 -4.35 10.12
CA LYS A 40 -11.46 -4.94 10.12
C LYS A 40 -12.45 -4.08 10.91
N LYS A 41 -11.98 -3.38 11.95
CA LYS A 41 -12.79 -2.46 12.79
C LYS A 41 -13.13 -1.15 12.06
N LEU A 42 -12.44 -0.83 10.96
CA LEU A 42 -12.62 0.41 10.19
C LEU A 42 -13.56 0.25 8.99
N ARG A 43 -14.48 -0.74 9.02
CA ARG A 43 -15.36 -1.07 7.89
C ARG A 43 -16.17 0.12 7.39
N ASP A 44 -16.71 0.92 8.30
CA ASP A 44 -17.59 2.05 8.00
C ASP A 44 -16.84 3.40 7.99
N ALA A 45 -15.51 3.37 8.08
CA ALA A 45 -14.65 4.55 8.08
C ALA A 45 -13.63 4.45 6.93
N PRO A 46 -14.05 4.68 5.67
CA PRO A 46 -13.21 4.44 4.49
C PRO A 46 -11.92 5.28 4.48
N GLU A 47 -11.96 6.51 4.98
CA GLU A 47 -10.76 7.36 5.10
C GLU A 47 -9.72 6.77 6.05
N LYS A 48 -10.15 6.33 7.24
CA LYS A 48 -9.27 5.70 8.23
C LYS A 48 -8.75 4.36 7.73
N ARG A 49 -9.60 3.59 7.05
CA ARG A 49 -9.21 2.32 6.42
C ARG A 49 -8.15 2.53 5.35
N LEU A 50 -8.30 3.57 4.53
CA LEU A 50 -7.33 3.93 3.50
C LEU A 50 -5.99 4.33 4.12
N ALA A 51 -5.99 5.19 5.14
CA ALA A 51 -4.77 5.61 5.83
C ALA A 51 -4.00 4.40 6.39
N LEU A 52 -4.69 3.53 7.14
CA LEU A 52 -4.07 2.33 7.70
C LEU A 52 -3.57 1.36 6.61
N ALA A 53 -4.26 1.25 5.48
CA ALA A 53 -3.79 0.45 4.37
C ALA A 53 -2.51 1.04 3.74
N ILE A 54 -2.46 2.36 3.52
CA ILE A 54 -1.30 3.05 2.94
C ILE A 54 -0.07 2.91 3.85
N GLU A 55 -0.24 2.97 5.17
CA GLU A 55 0.83 2.78 6.17
C GLU A 55 1.46 1.37 6.13
N ASN A 56 0.71 0.38 5.64
CA ASN A 56 1.14 -1.01 5.57
C ASN A 56 1.45 -1.45 4.14
N LEU A 57 1.56 -0.53 3.17
CA LEU A 57 2.17 -0.81 1.88
C LEU A 57 3.66 -1.13 2.08
N PRO A 58 4.24 -2.07 1.31
CA PRO A 58 3.68 -2.70 0.10
C PRO A 58 3.09 -4.11 0.31
N LEU A 59 2.55 -4.44 1.49
CA LEU A 59 1.96 -5.78 1.72
C LEU A 59 0.82 -6.10 0.71
N PRO A 60 0.73 -7.34 0.20
CA PRO A 60 -0.34 -7.70 -0.75
C PRO A 60 -1.75 -7.45 -0.21
N ALA A 61 -1.95 -7.65 1.09
CA ALA A 61 -3.23 -7.38 1.74
C ALA A 61 -3.52 -5.87 1.83
N SER A 62 -2.51 -5.04 2.06
CA SER A 62 -2.72 -3.60 2.18
C SER A 62 -3.06 -2.96 0.83
N PHE A 63 -2.50 -3.43 -0.30
CA PHE A 63 -2.96 -3.02 -1.64
C PHE A 63 -4.46 -3.31 -1.86
N ARG A 64 -4.92 -4.51 -1.49
CA ARG A 64 -6.34 -4.88 -1.62
C ARG A 64 -7.23 -3.98 -0.78
N GLU A 65 -6.82 -3.74 0.47
CA GLU A 65 -7.57 -2.93 1.42
C GLU A 65 -7.62 -1.46 1.02
N ALA A 66 -6.49 -0.91 0.54
CA ALA A 66 -6.43 0.44 -0.03
C ALA A 66 -7.41 0.56 -1.21
N ALA A 67 -7.39 -0.37 -2.17
CA ALA A 67 -8.30 -0.35 -3.32
C ALA A 67 -9.79 -0.47 -2.92
N VAL A 68 -10.12 -1.23 -1.87
CA VAL A 68 -11.48 -1.31 -1.32
C VAL A 68 -11.89 0.03 -0.69
N ALA A 69 -11.04 0.60 0.14
CA ALA A 69 -11.29 1.88 0.81
C ALA A 69 -11.43 3.04 -0.20
N THR A 70 -10.53 3.12 -1.18
CA THR A 70 -10.59 4.14 -2.25
C THR A 70 -11.88 4.03 -3.07
N ARG A 71 -12.32 2.81 -3.42
CA ARG A 71 -13.62 2.63 -4.12
C ARG A 71 -14.81 3.07 -3.28
N ALA A 72 -14.76 2.88 -1.96
CA ALA A 72 -15.80 3.40 -1.07
C ALA A 72 -15.82 4.93 -1.06
N LEU A 73 -14.66 5.60 -0.99
CA LEU A 73 -14.55 7.06 -1.08
C LEU A 73 -15.10 7.60 -2.40
N ILE A 74 -14.72 7.00 -3.54
CA ILE A 74 -15.25 7.37 -4.86
C ILE A 74 -16.79 7.26 -4.87
N ARG A 75 -17.34 6.16 -4.34
CA ARG A 75 -18.79 5.97 -4.29
C ARG A 75 -19.47 7.04 -3.45
N ASP A 76 -18.90 7.42 -2.32
CA ASP A 76 -19.48 8.42 -1.43
C ASP A 76 -19.37 9.84 -2.01
N LYS A 77 -18.22 10.20 -2.60
CA LYS A 77 -18.05 11.45 -3.37
C LYS A 77 -19.02 11.54 -4.55
N ARG A 78 -19.21 10.44 -5.30
CA ARG A 78 -20.21 10.37 -6.38
C ARG A 78 -21.64 10.63 -5.90
N LYS A 79 -22.04 10.06 -4.75
CA LYS A 79 -23.36 10.34 -4.15
C LYS A 79 -23.52 11.81 -3.77
N GLN A 80 -22.45 12.42 -3.28
CA GLN A 80 -22.40 13.84 -2.90
C GLN A 80 -22.22 14.79 -4.09
N LYS A 81 -22.00 14.26 -5.31
CA LYS A 81 -21.68 15.02 -6.53
C LYS A 81 -20.42 15.89 -6.39
N ILE A 82 -19.44 15.38 -5.65
CA ILE A 82 -18.11 15.99 -5.48
C ILE A 82 -17.12 15.28 -6.41
N GLU A 83 -16.12 16.01 -6.89
CA GLU A 83 -15.02 15.47 -7.70
C GLU A 83 -14.20 14.41 -6.95
N TYR A 84 -13.83 13.35 -7.67
CA TYR A 84 -13.14 12.17 -7.13
C TYR A 84 -11.93 11.75 -7.97
N GLU A 85 -11.35 12.70 -8.73
CA GLU A 85 -10.23 12.44 -9.63
C GLU A 85 -8.98 11.97 -8.87
N GLU A 86 -8.73 12.54 -7.68
CA GLU A 86 -7.61 12.14 -6.84
C GLU A 86 -7.71 10.68 -6.38
N GLU A 87 -8.90 10.24 -5.93
CA GLU A 87 -9.12 8.85 -5.55
C GLU A 87 -9.05 7.92 -6.76
N LEU A 88 -9.52 8.36 -7.92
CA LEU A 88 -9.42 7.57 -9.14
C LEU A 88 -7.96 7.39 -9.57
N ALA A 89 -7.16 8.45 -9.53
CA ALA A 89 -5.73 8.40 -9.79
C ALA A 89 -5.00 7.47 -8.81
N LEU A 90 -5.35 7.54 -7.52
CA LEU A 90 -4.83 6.62 -6.52
C LEU A 90 -5.20 5.17 -6.83
N LEU A 91 -6.45 4.90 -7.22
CA LEU A 91 -6.89 3.54 -7.57
C LEU A 91 -6.11 2.98 -8.76
N TYR A 92 -5.86 3.79 -9.78
CA TYR A 92 -5.02 3.38 -10.92
C TYR A 92 -3.57 3.15 -10.52
N TRP A 93 -3.00 4.02 -9.68
CA TRP A 93 -1.65 3.83 -9.18
C TRP A 93 -1.52 2.53 -8.37
N LEU A 94 -2.46 2.26 -7.46
CA LEU A 94 -2.51 1.01 -6.70
C LEU A 94 -2.57 -0.22 -7.62
N ALA A 95 -3.40 -0.16 -8.67
CA ALA A 95 -3.52 -1.25 -9.63
C ALA A 95 -2.24 -1.46 -10.44
N ALA A 96 -1.62 -0.39 -10.92
CA ALA A 96 -0.37 -0.43 -11.67
C ALA A 96 0.77 -1.02 -10.82
N VAL A 97 0.96 -0.54 -9.59
CA VAL A 97 2.01 -1.06 -8.71
C VAL A 97 1.74 -2.52 -8.33
N ASN A 98 0.51 -2.87 -7.98
CA ASN A 98 0.15 -4.25 -7.66
C ASN A 98 0.33 -5.20 -8.87
N SER A 99 0.29 -4.70 -10.11
CA SER A 99 0.57 -5.50 -11.31
C SER A 99 2.02 -5.99 -11.40
N PHE A 100 2.97 -5.32 -10.74
CA PHE A 100 4.35 -5.78 -10.62
C PHE A 100 4.50 -6.93 -9.60
N SER A 101 3.50 -7.13 -8.73
CA SER A 101 3.50 -8.24 -7.78
C SER A 101 3.14 -9.55 -8.47
N ILE A 102 4.12 -10.12 -9.19
CA ILE A 102 3.99 -11.45 -9.77
C ILE A 102 3.80 -12.50 -8.65
N PRO A 103 3.08 -13.61 -8.88
CA PRO A 103 2.92 -14.64 -7.85
C PRO A 103 4.26 -15.16 -7.31
N TYR A 104 5.25 -15.30 -8.19
CA TYR A 104 6.60 -15.77 -7.84
C TYR A 104 7.61 -15.31 -8.88
N SER A 105 8.77 -14.84 -8.42
CA SER A 105 9.92 -14.49 -9.26
C SER A 105 10.82 -15.69 -9.48
N ASN A 106 10.91 -16.16 -10.73
CA ASN A 106 11.83 -17.25 -11.09
C ASN A 106 13.31 -16.86 -10.95
N VAL A 107 13.62 -15.56 -11.02
CA VAL A 107 14.99 -15.01 -10.94
C VAL A 107 15.41 -14.89 -9.47
N LEU A 108 14.57 -14.26 -8.63
CA LEU A 108 14.88 -14.01 -7.22
C LEU A 108 14.51 -15.18 -6.30
N LYS A 109 13.78 -16.18 -6.80
CA LYS A 109 13.31 -17.36 -6.05
C LYS A 109 12.43 -17.00 -4.83
N GLU A 110 11.62 -15.98 -4.98
CA GLU A 110 10.75 -15.46 -3.91
C GLU A 110 9.41 -14.95 -4.47
N PRO A 111 8.39 -14.74 -3.62
CA PRO A 111 7.15 -14.09 -4.03
C PRO A 111 7.40 -12.71 -4.64
N GLY A 112 6.67 -12.33 -5.69
CA GLY A 112 6.93 -11.07 -6.39
C GLY A 112 6.63 -9.81 -5.58
N TYR A 113 5.94 -9.90 -4.44
CA TYR A 113 5.78 -8.75 -3.55
C TYR A 113 7.09 -8.34 -2.87
N ASN A 114 8.04 -9.27 -2.66
CA ASN A 114 9.38 -8.95 -2.15
C ASN A 114 10.13 -8.03 -3.13
N VAL A 115 9.94 -8.26 -4.44
CA VAL A 115 10.50 -7.40 -5.49
C VAL A 115 9.95 -5.99 -5.38
N VAL A 116 8.64 -5.84 -5.15
CA VAL A 116 8.01 -4.53 -5.00
C VAL A 116 8.49 -3.84 -3.72
N GLU A 117 8.66 -4.61 -2.65
CA GLU A 117 9.18 -4.11 -1.38
C GLU A 117 10.58 -3.53 -1.49
N SER A 118 11.48 -4.19 -2.21
CA SER A 118 12.87 -3.76 -2.40
C SER A 118 13.03 -2.56 -3.33
N VAL A 119 11.95 -2.07 -3.96
CA VAL A 119 12.02 -0.93 -4.88
C VAL A 119 11.50 0.33 -4.18
N PRO A 120 12.24 1.45 -4.24
CA PRO A 120 11.78 2.73 -3.69
C PRO A 120 10.43 3.15 -4.28
N GLY A 121 9.50 3.53 -3.40
CA GLY A 121 8.14 3.87 -3.76
C GLY A 121 8.03 5.03 -4.74
N LYS A 122 8.91 6.04 -4.66
CA LYS A 122 8.94 7.13 -5.63
C LYS A 122 9.40 6.68 -7.02
N LYS A 123 10.32 5.71 -7.12
CA LYS A 123 10.72 5.15 -8.42
C LYS A 123 9.53 4.48 -9.10
N LEU A 124 8.72 3.73 -8.36
CA LEU A 124 7.49 3.11 -8.88
C LEU A 124 6.41 4.14 -9.22
N LYS A 125 6.24 5.17 -8.39
CA LYS A 125 5.29 6.28 -8.65
C LYS A 125 5.70 7.14 -9.85
N GLY A 126 7.00 7.25 -10.11
CA GLY A 126 7.56 7.97 -11.25
C GLY A 126 7.54 7.18 -12.56
N LEU A 127 7.09 5.92 -12.56
CA LEU A 127 6.95 5.17 -13.80
C LEU A 127 5.91 5.86 -14.70
N PRO A 128 6.19 6.02 -16.00
CA PRO A 128 5.18 6.48 -16.95
C PRO A 128 4.09 5.41 -17.05
N ILE A 129 3.01 5.59 -16.28
CA ILE A 129 1.84 4.73 -16.39
C ILE A 129 1.04 5.26 -17.59
N PHE A 130 1.15 4.58 -18.73
CA PHE A 130 0.26 4.81 -19.86
C PHE A 130 -1.09 4.17 -19.51
N ILE A 131 -2.08 5.02 -19.16
CA ILE A 131 -3.48 4.64 -18.94
C ILE A 131 -4.27 4.98 -20.21
#